data_AF-B8DZY9-F1
#
_entry.id   AF-B8DZY9-F1
#
_cell.length_a   1.000
_cell.length_b   1.000
_cell.length_c   1.000
_cell.angle_alpha   90.00
_cell.angle_beta   90.00
_cell.angle_gamma   90.00
#
_symmetry.space_group_name_H-M   'P 1'
#
loop_
_entity.id
_entity.type
_entity.pdbx_description
1 polymer ?
#
loop_
_entity_poly.entity_id
_entity_poly.type
_entity_poly.pdbx_seq_one_letter_code
_entity_poly.pdbx_strand_id
1 'polypeptide(L)'
;MEAVSLEEIKLFFWRRGYQIDECCQKERIILPKDLSLEGDYFNFLSHYRFRRLLSDIIHSQDNGRVNLEKLFSRWNLEEIREYWEFLVKSGILTLVNENYYFSYPYIDNFGETLEWYISGLLVKEFKMPTVWGVKIRELKGGGDFDVLSILEGYLLYIECKTSPPNNVRLREIWEFLRRREELKPKITILFIDTTLKIERNITENVKYLLDKRFAKDKNNVLLKLKEGIYAFDKSLYIMQSKGEMVKNFQLVFRDFLNG
;
A
#
# COMPACT_ATOMS: atom_id res chain seq x y z
N MET A 1 20.34 -0.38 5.19
CA MET A 1 19.29 0.61 4.88
C MET A 1 18.11 0.48 5.81
N GLU A 2 17.44 -0.69 5.93
CA GLU A 2 16.27 -0.86 6.81
C GLU A 2 16.52 -0.46 8.29
N ALA A 3 17.66 -0.83 8.88
CA ALA A 3 17.98 -0.49 10.27
C ALA A 3 18.15 1.02 10.53
N VAL A 4 18.74 1.75 9.57
CA VAL A 4 18.94 3.20 9.68
C VAL A 4 17.60 3.93 9.56
N SER A 5 16.77 3.53 8.59
CA SER A 5 15.42 4.08 8.42
C SER A 5 14.56 3.91 9.68
N LEU A 6 14.65 2.76 10.35
CA LEU A 6 13.89 2.50 11.57
C LEU A 6 14.34 3.39 12.74
N GLU A 7 15.64 3.60 12.92
CA GLU A 7 16.17 4.43 13.99
C GLU A 7 15.76 5.90 13.82
N GLU A 8 15.87 6.45 12.61
CA GLU A 8 15.47 7.82 12.30
C GLU A 8 13.97 8.04 12.56
N ILE A 9 13.13 7.09 12.14
CA ILE A 9 11.70 7.14 12.39
C ILE A 9 11.42 7.04 13.90
N LYS A 10 12.04 6.11 14.63
CA LYS A 10 11.88 5.99 16.08
C LYS A 10 12.23 7.29 16.81
N LEU A 11 13.34 7.92 16.44
CA LEU A 11 13.74 9.23 17.00
C LEU A 11 12.73 10.33 16.66
N PHE A 12 12.17 10.32 15.43
CA PHE A 12 11.14 11.26 15.03
C PHE A 12 9.87 11.14 15.89
N PHE A 13 9.42 9.90 16.14
CA PHE A 13 8.25 9.62 16.98
C PHE A 13 8.50 9.91 18.46
N TRP A 14 9.68 9.57 18.97
CA TRP A 14 10.07 9.86 20.34
C TRP A 14 10.01 11.37 20.65
N ARG A 15 10.47 12.23 19.72
CA ARG A 15 10.35 13.69 19.85
C ARG A 15 8.92 14.21 19.90
N ARG A 16 7.95 13.44 19.39
CA ARG A 16 6.51 13.74 19.44
C ARG A 16 5.83 13.16 20.69
N GLY A 17 6.59 12.48 21.56
CA GLY A 17 6.06 11.80 22.74
C GLY A 17 5.38 10.47 22.42
N TYR A 18 5.80 9.79 21.36
CA TYR A 18 5.28 8.49 20.96
C TYR A 18 6.38 7.43 20.92
N GLN A 19 6.03 6.17 21.19
CA GLN A 19 6.91 5.03 21.03
C GLN A 19 6.38 4.06 19.97
N ILE A 20 7.24 3.61 19.05
CA ILE A 20 6.91 2.52 18.13
C ILE A 20 7.10 1.18 18.86
N ASP A 21 6.03 0.40 18.94
CA ASP A 21 5.99 -0.92 19.59
C ASP A 21 6.38 -2.04 18.64
N GLU A 22 5.82 -2.00 17.44
CA GLU A 22 5.96 -3.07 16.46
C GLU A 22 6.04 -2.47 15.05
N CYS A 23 6.81 -3.13 14.19
CA CYS A 23 6.73 -2.99 12.75
C CYS A 23 6.48 -4.39 12.17
N CYS A 24 5.80 -4.46 11.04
CA CYS A 24 5.50 -5.76 10.45
C CYS A 24 6.78 -6.48 9.99
N GLN A 25 6.77 -7.81 10.13
CA GLN A 25 7.91 -8.68 9.90
C GLN A 25 7.85 -9.32 8.51
N LYS A 26 9.00 -9.71 7.97
CA LYS A 26 9.10 -10.26 6.60
C LYS A 26 8.37 -11.58 6.41
N GLU A 27 8.05 -12.30 7.48
CA GLU A 27 7.34 -13.58 7.41
C GLU A 27 5.89 -13.42 6.95
N ARG A 28 5.30 -12.22 7.12
CA ARG A 28 3.91 -11.93 6.74
C ARG A 28 3.76 -11.39 5.31
N ILE A 29 4.87 -11.29 4.56
CA ILE A 29 4.87 -10.86 3.17
C ILE A 29 5.31 -11.98 2.24
N ILE A 30 4.96 -11.83 0.97
CA ILE A 30 5.34 -12.75 -0.10
C ILE A 30 6.70 -12.32 -0.63
N LEU A 31 7.71 -13.16 -0.47
CA LEU A 31 9.04 -12.99 -1.06
C LEU A 31 9.41 -14.20 -1.94
N PRO A 32 10.31 -14.03 -2.91
CA PRO A 32 10.99 -15.15 -3.55
C PRO A 32 11.63 -16.07 -2.50
N LYS A 33 11.57 -17.39 -2.71
CA LYS A 33 12.34 -18.36 -1.92
C LYS A 33 13.83 -18.27 -2.24
N ASP A 34 14.16 -17.95 -3.49
CA ASP A 34 15.50 -17.54 -3.91
C ASP A 34 15.65 -16.01 -3.75
N LEU A 35 16.33 -15.59 -2.70
CA LEU A 35 16.54 -14.17 -2.37
C LEU A 35 17.35 -13.41 -3.43
N SER A 36 18.09 -14.10 -4.32
CA SER A 36 18.76 -13.43 -5.44
C SER A 36 17.78 -12.77 -6.41
N LEU A 37 16.52 -13.23 -6.43
CA LEU A 37 15.45 -12.71 -7.28
C LEU A 37 14.63 -11.59 -6.61
N GLU A 38 14.97 -11.14 -5.41
CA GLU A 38 14.24 -10.07 -4.71
C GLU A 38 14.18 -8.78 -5.53
N GLY A 39 15.28 -8.42 -6.21
CA GLY A 39 15.33 -7.25 -7.08
C GLY A 39 14.38 -7.35 -8.29
N ASP A 40 14.33 -8.52 -8.93
CA ASP A 40 13.42 -8.78 -10.05
C ASP A 40 11.97 -8.77 -9.58
N TYR A 41 11.70 -9.40 -8.44
CA TYR A 41 10.37 -9.39 -7.81
C TYR A 41 9.90 -7.96 -7.52
N PHE A 42 10.78 -7.13 -6.97
CA PHE A 42 10.50 -5.73 -6.72
C PHE A 42 10.14 -4.97 -8.02
N ASN A 43 10.82 -5.28 -9.12
CA ASN A 43 10.49 -4.70 -10.43
C ASN A 43 9.12 -5.19 -10.93
N PHE A 44 8.81 -6.49 -10.80
CA PHE A 44 7.49 -7.02 -11.14
C PHE A 44 6.37 -6.39 -10.32
N LEU A 45 6.62 -6.14 -9.03
CA LEU A 45 5.70 -5.45 -8.14
C LEU A 45 5.40 -4.01 -8.56
N SER A 46 6.17 -3.39 -9.45
CA SER A 46 5.81 -2.10 -10.04
C SER A 46 4.56 -2.18 -10.94
N HIS A 47 4.28 -3.36 -11.50
CA HIS A 47 3.16 -3.59 -12.40
C HIS A 47 1.89 -3.96 -11.62
N TYR A 48 0.84 -3.16 -11.78
CA TYR A 48 -0.48 -3.43 -11.18
C TYR A 48 -1.02 -4.82 -11.54
N ARG A 49 -0.85 -5.28 -12.79
CA ARG A 49 -1.34 -6.61 -13.20
C ARG A 49 -0.65 -7.74 -12.42
N PHE A 50 0.65 -7.62 -12.12
CA PHE A 50 1.38 -8.60 -11.32
C PHE A 50 0.86 -8.66 -9.88
N ARG A 51 0.71 -7.50 -9.23
CA ARG A 51 0.13 -7.41 -7.88
C ARG A 51 -1.30 -7.98 -7.82
N ARG A 52 -2.10 -7.70 -8.86
CA ARG A 52 -3.46 -8.23 -8.98
C ARG A 52 -3.46 -9.75 -9.14
N LEU A 53 -2.56 -10.32 -9.95
CA LEU A 53 -2.40 -11.75 -10.11
C LEU A 53 -2.06 -12.43 -8.78
N LEU A 54 -1.08 -11.91 -8.04
CA LEU A 54 -0.75 -12.39 -6.70
C LEU A 54 -1.95 -12.36 -5.76
N SER A 55 -2.71 -11.26 -5.75
CA SER A 55 -3.93 -11.18 -4.96
C SER A 55 -4.94 -12.24 -5.36
N ASP A 56 -5.18 -12.49 -6.65
CA ASP A 56 -6.11 -13.53 -7.10
C ASP A 56 -5.59 -14.97 -6.80
N ILE A 57 -4.27 -15.20 -6.79
CA ILE A 57 -3.66 -16.46 -6.33
C ILE A 57 -3.97 -16.69 -4.85
N ILE A 58 -3.73 -15.69 -3.99
CA ILE A 58 -4.04 -15.75 -2.55
C ILE A 58 -5.50 -16.10 -2.30
N HIS A 59 -6.44 -15.55 -3.07
CA HIS A 59 -7.87 -15.82 -2.91
C HIS A 59 -8.37 -17.10 -3.61
N SER A 60 -7.55 -17.73 -4.45
CA SER A 60 -7.91 -18.96 -5.18
C SER A 60 -7.29 -20.22 -4.59
N GLN A 61 -6.37 -20.07 -3.63
CA GLN A 61 -5.76 -21.21 -2.95
C GLN A 61 -6.66 -21.80 -1.87
N ASP A 62 -6.48 -23.09 -1.61
CA ASP A 62 -6.98 -23.82 -0.43
C ASP A 62 -5.83 -24.63 0.17
N ASN A 63 -5.42 -24.28 1.39
CA ASN A 63 -4.25 -24.86 2.08
C ASN A 63 -2.98 -24.91 1.20
N GLY A 64 -2.77 -23.86 0.42
CA GLY A 64 -1.65 -23.68 -0.51
C GLY A 64 -1.95 -24.16 -1.92
N ARG A 65 -2.85 -25.12 -2.14
CA ARG A 65 -3.15 -25.59 -3.50
C ARG A 65 -3.93 -24.54 -4.28
N VAL A 66 -3.39 -24.06 -5.40
CA VAL A 66 -4.03 -23.03 -6.23
C VAL A 66 -5.14 -23.65 -7.07
N ASN A 67 -6.37 -23.12 -6.97
CA ASN A 67 -7.47 -23.50 -7.85
C ASN A 67 -7.29 -22.83 -9.23
N LEU A 68 -6.71 -23.58 -10.18
CA LEU A 68 -6.42 -23.10 -11.54
C LEU A 68 -7.68 -22.76 -12.33
N GLU A 69 -8.78 -23.52 -12.17
CA GLU A 69 -10.04 -23.23 -12.86
C GLU A 69 -10.59 -21.87 -12.44
N LYS A 70 -10.62 -21.61 -11.13
CA LYS A 70 -11.05 -20.32 -10.57
C LYS A 70 -10.13 -19.20 -11.03
N LEU A 71 -8.82 -19.40 -11.03
CA LEU A 71 -7.85 -18.38 -11.41
C LEU A 71 -7.94 -18.04 -12.91
N PHE A 72 -7.91 -19.06 -13.78
CA PHE A 72 -7.93 -18.89 -15.24
C PHE A 72 -9.30 -18.54 -15.80
N SER A 73 -10.37 -18.60 -15.00
CA SER A 73 -11.64 -17.92 -15.35
C SER A 73 -11.51 -16.40 -15.51
N ARG A 74 -10.46 -15.79 -14.94
CA ARG A 74 -10.18 -14.35 -14.97
C ARG A 74 -8.91 -13.98 -15.73
N TRP A 75 -8.02 -14.95 -15.91
CA TRP A 75 -6.68 -14.74 -16.43
C TRP A 75 -6.42 -15.66 -17.60
N ASN A 76 -5.96 -15.08 -18.71
CA ASN A 76 -5.39 -15.84 -19.82
C ASN A 76 -3.91 -16.12 -19.51
N LEU A 77 -3.53 -17.40 -19.47
CA LEU A 77 -2.17 -17.82 -19.15
C LEU A 77 -1.12 -17.22 -20.10
N GLU A 78 -1.44 -17.06 -21.39
CA GLU A 78 -0.51 -16.45 -22.35
C GLU A 78 -0.26 -14.97 -22.03
N GLU A 79 -1.27 -14.25 -21.54
CA GLU A 79 -1.12 -12.84 -21.15
C GLU A 79 -0.31 -12.64 -19.88
N ILE A 80 -0.26 -13.65 -19.00
CA ILE A 80 0.48 -13.59 -17.73
C ILE A 80 1.69 -14.51 -17.72
N ARG A 81 2.10 -15.04 -18.88
CA ARG A 81 3.13 -16.07 -18.99
C ARG A 81 4.41 -15.70 -18.25
N GLU A 82 4.91 -14.50 -18.52
CA GLU A 82 6.11 -13.96 -17.87
C GLU A 82 5.96 -13.90 -16.34
N TYR A 83 4.82 -13.42 -15.86
CA TYR A 83 4.54 -13.36 -14.42
C TYR A 83 4.45 -14.75 -13.81
N TRP A 84 3.77 -15.68 -14.48
CA TRP A 84 3.60 -17.04 -14.01
C TRP A 84 4.93 -17.79 -13.94
N GLU A 85 5.73 -17.71 -15.00
CA GLU A 85 7.07 -18.29 -15.07
C GLU A 85 7.98 -17.71 -13.99
N PHE A 86 7.92 -16.39 -13.74
CA PHE A 86 8.64 -15.78 -12.64
C PHE A 86 8.19 -16.30 -11.26
N LEU A 87 6.88 -16.41 -11.02
CA LEU A 87 6.35 -16.92 -9.75
C LEU A 87 6.79 -18.36 -9.48
N VAL A 88 6.87 -19.20 -10.52
CA VAL A 88 7.39 -20.57 -10.42
C VAL A 88 8.91 -20.56 -10.19
N LYS A 89 9.66 -19.82 -11.00
CA LYS A 89 11.13 -19.69 -10.89
C LYS A 89 11.55 -19.20 -9.50
N SER A 90 10.82 -18.24 -8.94
CA SER A 90 11.09 -17.66 -7.62
C SER A 90 10.67 -18.55 -6.45
N GLY A 91 9.98 -19.67 -6.70
CA GLY A 91 9.45 -20.54 -5.66
C GLY A 91 8.28 -19.94 -4.88
N ILE A 92 7.67 -18.84 -5.35
CA ILE A 92 6.40 -18.33 -4.80
C ILE A 92 5.27 -19.30 -5.15
N LEU A 93 5.32 -19.87 -6.35
CA LEU A 93 4.55 -21.03 -6.77
C LEU A 93 5.47 -22.24 -6.93
N THR A 94 5.03 -23.42 -6.50
CA THR A 94 5.74 -24.68 -6.67
C THR A 94 4.86 -25.68 -7.41
N LEU A 95 5.42 -26.35 -8.43
CA LEU A 95 4.72 -27.41 -9.17
C LEU A 95 5.01 -28.77 -8.52
N VAL A 96 3.95 -29.47 -8.09
CA VAL A 96 4.03 -30.82 -7.50
C VAL A 96 2.93 -31.68 -8.09
N ASN A 97 3.27 -32.81 -8.72
CA ASN A 97 2.31 -33.75 -9.33
C ASN A 97 1.23 -33.02 -10.15
N GLU A 98 1.66 -32.19 -11.11
CA GLU A 98 0.81 -31.39 -12.01
C GLU A 98 -0.05 -30.30 -11.34
N ASN A 99 0.10 -30.08 -10.03
CA ASN A 99 -0.62 -29.06 -9.29
C ASN A 99 0.31 -27.93 -8.82
N TYR A 100 -0.18 -26.70 -8.87
CA TYR A 100 0.54 -25.55 -8.35
C TYR A 100 0.17 -25.27 -6.90
N TYR A 101 1.19 -25.07 -6.08
CA TYR A 101 1.08 -24.72 -4.67
C TYR A 101 1.68 -23.35 -4.42
N PHE A 102 0.90 -22.47 -3.81
CA PHE A 102 1.35 -21.21 -3.26
C PHE A 102 2.13 -21.46 -1.97
N SER A 103 3.36 -21.00 -1.94
CA SER A 103 4.32 -21.29 -0.87
C SER A 103 4.05 -20.53 0.44
N TYR A 104 2.97 -19.74 0.49
CA TYR A 104 2.57 -18.91 1.63
C TYR A 104 1.08 -19.12 1.99
N PRO A 105 0.64 -20.36 2.30
CA PRO A 105 -0.77 -20.69 2.52
C PRO A 105 -1.42 -19.94 3.70
N TYR A 106 -0.60 -19.40 4.61
CA TYR A 106 -1.02 -18.64 5.79
C TYR A 106 -1.26 -17.15 5.49
N ILE A 107 -0.84 -16.64 4.33
CA ILE A 107 -1.11 -15.27 3.90
C ILE A 107 -2.50 -15.25 3.26
N ASP A 108 -3.42 -14.49 3.84
CA ASP A 108 -4.83 -14.40 3.42
C ASP A 108 -5.13 -13.17 2.54
N ASN A 109 -4.20 -12.20 2.49
CA ASN A 109 -4.36 -11.00 1.69
C ASN A 109 -3.00 -10.43 1.22
N PHE A 110 -3.04 -9.57 0.20
CA PHE A 110 -1.84 -8.97 -0.40
C PHE A 110 -1.41 -7.64 0.28
N GLY A 111 -2.17 -7.14 1.25
CA GLY A 111 -2.02 -5.81 1.84
C GLY A 111 -0.61 -5.56 2.38
N GLU A 112 -0.11 -6.44 3.23
CA GLU A 112 1.20 -6.28 3.87
C GLU A 112 2.35 -6.34 2.86
N THR A 113 2.22 -7.13 1.80
CA THR A 113 3.21 -7.16 0.72
C THR A 113 3.21 -5.85 -0.08
N LEU A 114 2.03 -5.24 -0.27
CA LEU A 114 1.92 -3.92 -0.88
C LEU A 114 2.54 -2.83 0.02
N GLU A 115 2.29 -2.87 1.33
CA GLU A 115 2.89 -1.94 2.30
C GLU A 115 4.41 -2.00 2.27
N TRP A 116 4.97 -3.21 2.34
CA TRP A 116 6.41 -3.45 2.20
C TRP A 116 6.95 -2.91 0.88
N TYR A 117 6.26 -3.18 -0.24
CA TYR A 117 6.67 -2.70 -1.56
C TYR A 117 6.69 -1.16 -1.63
N ILE A 118 5.64 -0.50 -1.15
CA ILE A 118 5.57 0.97 -1.12
C ILE A 118 6.69 1.53 -0.23
N SER A 119 6.93 0.92 0.94
CA SER A 119 8.04 1.29 1.82
C SER A 119 9.39 1.17 1.10
N GLY A 120 9.64 0.05 0.43
CA GLY A 120 10.85 -0.17 -0.35
C GLY A 120 11.00 0.84 -1.49
N LEU A 121 9.90 1.24 -2.13
CA LEU A 121 9.90 2.23 -3.22
C LEU A 121 10.36 3.59 -2.71
N LEU A 122 9.82 4.03 -1.56
CA LEU A 122 10.20 5.29 -0.93
C LEU A 122 11.69 5.30 -0.54
N VAL A 123 12.19 4.22 0.05
CA VAL A 123 13.61 4.10 0.40
C VAL A 123 14.51 4.08 -0.84
N LYS A 124 14.16 3.28 -1.85
CA LYS A 124 15.01 3.04 -3.02
C LYS A 124 15.06 4.25 -3.94
N GLU A 125 13.90 4.80 -4.29
CA GLU A 125 13.74 5.83 -5.32
C GLU A 125 13.82 7.25 -4.76
N PHE A 126 13.42 7.46 -3.50
CA PHE A 126 13.36 8.79 -2.88
C PHE A 126 14.32 8.98 -1.71
N LYS A 127 15.05 7.93 -1.29
CA LYS A 127 15.96 7.95 -0.13
C LYS A 127 15.28 8.43 1.16
N MET A 128 13.99 8.13 1.27
CA MET A 128 13.22 8.53 2.44
C MET A 128 13.35 7.48 3.55
N PRO A 129 13.54 7.90 4.81
CA PRO A 129 13.42 6.99 5.95
C PRO A 129 11.98 6.49 6.00
N THR A 130 11.77 5.18 5.98
CA THR A 130 10.44 4.57 5.90
C THR A 130 10.35 3.29 6.73
N VAL A 131 9.19 3.08 7.32
CA VAL A 131 8.77 1.85 8.03
C VAL A 131 7.33 1.51 7.64
N TRP A 132 6.92 0.26 7.83
CA TRP A 132 5.60 -0.24 7.44
C TRP A 132 5.00 -1.18 8.49
N GLY A 133 3.67 -1.33 8.46
CA GLY A 133 2.88 -2.11 9.41
C GLY A 133 3.16 -1.73 10.87
N VAL A 134 3.07 -0.45 11.19
CA VAL A 134 3.58 0.14 12.43
C VAL A 134 2.51 0.21 13.50
N LYS A 135 2.82 -0.27 14.71
CA LYS A 135 2.03 -0.01 15.92
C LYS A 135 2.71 1.03 16.79
N ILE A 136 1.96 2.04 17.21
CA ILE A 136 2.45 3.13 18.04
C ILE A 136 1.75 3.07 19.40
N ARG A 137 2.55 2.99 20.46
CA ARG A 137 2.11 3.09 21.85
C ARG A 137 1.47 4.47 22.08
N GLU A 138 0.44 4.52 22.93
CA GLU A 138 -0.26 5.75 23.35
C GLU A 138 -1.23 6.43 22.36
N LEU A 139 -1.36 5.96 21.11
CA LEU A 139 -2.40 6.48 20.21
C LEU A 139 -3.79 5.93 20.58
N LYS A 140 -4.67 6.83 21.03
CA LYS A 140 -5.99 6.50 21.60
C LYS A 140 -6.96 5.84 20.61
N GLY A 141 -6.79 6.06 19.30
CA GLY A 141 -7.63 5.49 18.26
C GLY A 141 -7.32 4.04 17.94
N GLY A 142 -6.15 3.54 18.38
CA GLY A 142 -5.66 2.21 18.03
C GLY A 142 -5.45 2.02 16.52
N GLY A 143 -5.09 0.80 16.16
CA GLY A 143 -4.87 0.37 14.78
C GLY A 143 -3.45 0.58 14.29
N ASP A 144 -3.11 -0.18 13.25
CA ASP A 144 -1.78 -0.22 12.66
C ASP A 144 -1.67 0.90 11.61
N PHE A 145 -0.47 1.41 11.38
CA PHE A 145 -0.19 2.38 10.32
C PHE A 145 0.56 1.68 9.20
N ASP A 146 -0.07 1.60 8.04
CA ASP A 146 0.41 0.86 6.88
C ASP A 146 1.83 1.29 6.46
N VAL A 147 2.07 2.57 6.17
CA VAL A 147 3.42 3.10 5.89
C VAL A 147 3.64 4.48 6.51
N LEU A 148 4.76 4.65 7.21
CA LEU A 148 5.20 5.92 7.80
C LEU A 148 6.58 6.29 7.27
N SER A 149 6.75 7.55 6.88
CA SER A 149 8.01 8.03 6.29
C SER A 149 8.27 9.50 6.59
N ILE A 150 9.51 9.96 6.36
CA ILE A 150 9.88 11.37 6.49
C ILE A 150 10.23 11.94 5.11
N LEU A 151 9.49 12.96 4.69
CA LEU A 151 9.74 13.75 3.48
C LEU A 151 10.18 15.16 3.89
N GLU A 152 11.45 15.53 3.65
CA GLU A 152 11.96 16.88 3.97
C GLU A 152 11.66 17.32 5.43
N GLY A 153 11.79 16.40 6.38
CA GLY A 153 11.49 16.63 7.80
C GLY A 153 10.00 16.56 8.17
N TYR A 154 9.11 16.35 7.21
CA TYR A 154 7.67 16.20 7.42
C TYR A 154 7.24 14.74 7.51
N LEU A 155 6.37 14.44 8.48
CA LEU A 155 5.78 13.12 8.61
C LEU A 155 4.80 12.85 7.47
N LEU A 156 5.11 11.81 6.70
CA LEU A 156 4.25 11.18 5.70
C LEU A 156 3.59 9.93 6.28
N TYR A 157 2.27 9.85 6.11
CA TYR A 157 1.49 8.64 6.38
C TYR A 157 0.81 8.19 5.09
N ILE A 158 0.97 6.92 4.72
CA ILE A 158 0.24 6.31 3.61
C ILE A 158 -0.63 5.18 4.18
N GLU A 159 -1.90 5.17 3.80
CA GLU A 159 -2.81 4.03 3.98
C GLU A 159 -2.92 3.29 2.64
N CYS A 160 -2.72 1.98 2.63
CA CYS A 160 -2.79 1.13 1.46
C CYS A 160 -4.09 0.31 1.46
N LYS A 161 -4.79 0.30 0.32
CA LYS A 161 -5.96 -0.56 0.11
C LYS A 161 -5.82 -1.36 -1.17
N THR A 162 -5.84 -2.67 -1.04
CA THR A 162 -5.82 -3.64 -2.15
C THR A 162 -7.23 -4.00 -2.64
N SER A 163 -8.26 -3.65 -1.87
CA SER A 163 -9.66 -3.89 -2.24
C SER A 163 -10.09 -3.02 -3.43
N PRO A 164 -10.91 -3.56 -4.36
CA PRO A 164 -11.51 -2.75 -5.41
C PRO A 164 -12.30 -1.56 -4.82
N PRO A 165 -12.40 -0.42 -5.53
CA PRO A 165 -13.03 0.80 -4.99
C PRO A 165 -14.45 0.59 -4.45
N ASN A 166 -15.25 -0.25 -5.09
CA ASN A 166 -16.63 -0.54 -4.68
C ASN A 166 -16.71 -1.35 -3.37
N ASN A 167 -15.61 -2.00 -2.97
CA ASN A 167 -15.55 -2.85 -1.78
C ASN A 167 -14.94 -2.13 -0.58
N VAL A 168 -14.33 -0.96 -0.78
CA VAL A 168 -13.80 -0.13 0.31
C VAL A 168 -14.98 0.47 1.07
N ARG A 169 -15.17 0.05 2.32
CA ARG A 169 -16.31 0.50 3.13
C ARG A 169 -16.09 1.91 3.65
N LEU A 170 -17.16 2.69 3.78
CA LEU A 170 -17.11 4.04 4.37
C LEU A 170 -16.48 4.04 5.77
N ARG A 171 -16.71 2.97 6.55
CA ARG A 171 -16.09 2.79 7.87
C ARG A 171 -14.56 2.74 7.78
N GLU A 172 -13.99 2.06 6.80
CA GLU A 172 -12.53 1.98 6.64
C GLU A 172 -11.93 3.36 6.34
N ILE A 173 -12.59 4.15 5.48
CA ILE A 173 -12.19 5.53 5.21
C ILE A 173 -12.29 6.39 6.48
N TRP A 174 -13.33 6.19 7.30
CA TRP A 174 -13.47 6.88 8.58
C TRP A 174 -12.35 6.53 9.57
N GLU A 175 -11.98 5.25 9.71
CA GLU A 175 -10.86 4.82 10.56
C GLU A 175 -9.53 5.42 10.10
N PHE A 176 -9.29 5.44 8.78
CA PHE A 176 -8.13 6.10 8.18
C PHE A 176 -8.07 7.61 8.54
N LEU A 177 -9.17 8.33 8.35
CA LEU A 177 -9.22 9.77 8.68
C LEU A 177 -9.08 10.03 10.18
N ARG A 178 -9.61 9.14 11.02
CA ARG A 178 -9.41 9.19 12.48
C ARG A 178 -7.94 9.04 12.85
N ARG A 179 -7.25 8.04 12.30
CA ARG A 179 -5.80 7.86 12.48
C ARG A 179 -5.01 9.07 12.00
N ARG A 180 -5.38 9.68 10.88
CA ARG A 180 -4.78 10.94 10.40
C ARG A 180 -4.93 12.07 11.42
N GLU A 181 -6.11 12.29 11.99
CA GLU A 181 -6.33 13.37 12.97
C GLU A 181 -5.56 13.16 14.29
N GLU A 182 -5.40 11.91 14.71
CA GLU A 182 -4.63 11.59 15.91
C GLU A 182 -3.13 11.71 15.67
N LEU A 183 -2.64 11.11 14.58
CA LEU A 183 -1.22 11.11 14.23
C LEU A 183 -0.76 12.50 13.82
N LYS A 184 -1.60 13.31 13.18
CA LYS A 184 -1.28 14.64 12.60
C LYS A 184 -0.03 14.61 11.71
N PRO A 185 0.01 13.76 10.68
CA PRO A 185 1.03 13.85 9.64
C PRO A 185 0.84 15.16 8.86
N LYS A 186 1.92 15.65 8.24
CA LYS A 186 1.86 16.85 7.39
C LYS A 186 1.44 16.53 5.96
N ILE A 187 1.69 15.30 5.54
CA ILE A 187 1.25 14.75 4.28
C ILE A 187 0.66 13.36 4.51
N THR A 188 -0.52 13.13 3.95
CA THR A 188 -1.24 11.85 4.04
C THR A 188 -1.59 11.39 2.64
N ILE A 189 -1.43 10.10 2.34
CA ILE A 189 -1.84 9.52 1.07
C ILE A 189 -2.75 8.32 1.33
N LEU A 190 -3.98 8.36 0.85
CA LEU A 190 -4.81 7.16 0.70
C LEU A 190 -4.49 6.53 -0.65
N PHE A 191 -3.70 5.46 -0.63
CA PHE A 191 -3.31 4.71 -1.81
C PHE A 191 -4.27 3.55 -2.08
N ILE A 192 -4.96 3.61 -3.20
CA ILE A 192 -5.87 2.54 -3.66
C ILE A 192 -5.20 1.77 -4.79
N ASP A 193 -4.83 0.51 -4.54
CA ASP A 193 -4.16 -0.34 -5.52
C ASP A 193 -5.13 -0.82 -6.61
N THR A 194 -5.43 0.08 -7.54
CA THR A 194 -6.37 -0.17 -8.63
C THR A 194 -6.09 0.74 -9.82
N THR A 195 -6.59 0.34 -10.98
CA THR A 195 -6.67 1.18 -12.19
C THR A 195 -8.10 1.58 -12.54
N LEU A 196 -9.09 1.11 -11.76
CA LEU A 196 -10.52 1.44 -11.93
C LEU A 196 -10.81 2.88 -11.51
N LYS A 197 -11.94 3.45 -11.94
CA LYS A 197 -12.37 4.78 -11.44
C LYS A 197 -12.68 4.74 -9.94
N ILE A 198 -12.27 5.77 -9.21
CA ILE A 198 -12.43 5.87 -7.74
C ILE A 198 -13.32 7.03 -7.30
N GLU A 199 -13.74 7.90 -8.22
CA GLU A 199 -14.36 9.17 -7.85
C GLU A 199 -15.59 8.97 -6.95
N ARG A 200 -16.52 8.12 -7.38
CA ARG A 200 -17.80 7.87 -6.70
C ARG A 200 -17.68 7.18 -5.34
N ASN A 201 -16.69 6.31 -5.16
CA ASN A 201 -16.63 5.44 -3.98
C ASN A 201 -15.53 5.82 -3.00
N ILE A 202 -14.48 6.51 -3.46
CA ILE A 202 -13.36 6.91 -2.61
C ILE A 202 -13.37 8.42 -2.46
N THR A 203 -13.28 9.19 -3.55
CA THR A 203 -13.13 10.65 -3.45
C THR A 203 -14.37 11.32 -2.86
N GLU A 204 -15.56 10.90 -3.28
CA GLU A 204 -16.83 11.42 -2.75
C GLU A 204 -17.03 11.00 -1.28
N ASN A 205 -16.68 9.77 -0.91
CA ASN A 205 -16.78 9.29 0.46
C ASN A 205 -15.79 9.98 1.41
N VAL A 206 -14.55 10.21 0.96
CA VAL A 206 -13.57 11.01 1.70
C VAL A 206 -14.10 12.43 1.88
N LYS A 207 -14.55 13.08 0.79
CA LYS A 207 -15.13 14.43 0.86
C LYS A 207 -16.30 14.50 1.83
N TYR A 208 -17.23 13.55 1.74
CA TYR A 208 -18.39 13.45 2.62
C TYR A 208 -17.98 13.38 4.09
N LEU A 209 -17.00 12.53 4.44
CA LEU A 209 -16.53 12.40 5.81
C LEU A 209 -15.78 13.65 6.30
N LEU A 210 -14.94 14.24 5.44
CA LEU A 210 -14.26 15.49 5.75
C LEU A 210 -15.27 16.61 6.04
N ASP A 211 -16.27 16.80 5.18
CA ASP A 211 -17.27 17.86 5.34
C ASP A 211 -18.19 17.65 6.55
N LYS A 212 -18.47 16.40 6.94
CA LYS A 212 -19.42 16.08 8.01
C LYS A 212 -18.79 15.91 9.39
N ARG A 213 -17.56 15.41 9.48
CA ARG A 213 -16.99 14.92 10.74
C ARG A 213 -15.61 15.45 11.07
N PHE A 214 -14.86 15.90 10.06
CA PHE A 214 -13.48 16.36 10.23
C PHE A 214 -13.26 17.81 9.77
N ALA A 215 -14.34 18.54 9.44
CA ALA A 215 -14.26 19.90 8.93
C ALA A 215 -13.71 20.85 10.00
N LYS A 216 -12.57 21.49 9.72
CA LYS A 216 -12.11 22.68 10.46
C LYS A 216 -12.71 23.96 9.89
N ASP A 217 -12.90 24.02 8.56
CA ASP A 217 -13.59 25.08 7.83
C ASP A 217 -14.50 24.48 6.75
N LYS A 218 -15.65 25.11 6.51
CA LYS A 218 -16.83 24.50 5.84
C LYS A 218 -16.70 24.12 4.36
N ASN A 219 -15.52 24.08 3.74
CA ASN A 219 -15.37 23.72 2.32
C ASN A 219 -14.08 22.95 2.02
N ASN A 220 -14.13 21.61 2.08
CA ASN A 220 -13.04 20.78 1.53
C ASN A 220 -13.14 20.78 -0.01
N VAL A 221 -12.22 21.49 -0.67
CA VAL A 221 -12.13 21.52 -2.13
C VAL A 221 -11.29 20.35 -2.61
N LEU A 222 -11.88 19.51 -3.47
CA LEU A 222 -11.18 18.43 -4.15
C LEU A 222 -10.49 18.99 -5.40
N LEU A 223 -9.15 18.97 -5.41
CA LEU A 223 -8.36 19.29 -6.59
C LEU A 223 -7.94 18.01 -7.29
N LYS A 224 -8.23 17.89 -8.59
CA LYS A 224 -7.72 16.81 -9.43
C LYS A 224 -6.38 17.23 -10.02
N LEU A 225 -5.28 16.64 -9.54
CA LEU A 225 -3.93 16.92 -10.06
C LEU A 225 -3.69 16.21 -11.39
N LYS A 226 -4.19 14.96 -11.49
CA LYS A 226 -4.12 14.09 -12.65
C LYS A 226 -5.22 13.04 -12.52
N GLU A 227 -5.57 12.35 -13.60
CA GLU A 227 -6.38 11.14 -13.48
C GLU A 227 -5.76 10.13 -12.50
N GLY A 228 -6.52 9.76 -11.46
CA GLY A 228 -6.07 8.88 -10.39
C GLY A 228 -5.25 9.53 -9.29
N ILE A 229 -5.08 10.85 -9.30
CA ILE A 229 -4.42 11.61 -8.23
C ILE A 229 -5.22 12.85 -7.88
N TYR A 230 -5.68 12.90 -6.65
CA TYR A 230 -6.52 13.96 -6.12
C TYR A 230 -5.96 14.48 -4.81
N ALA A 231 -6.21 15.75 -4.50
CA ALA A 231 -5.75 16.41 -3.29
C ALA A 231 -6.91 17.12 -2.58
N PHE A 232 -6.92 17.03 -1.26
CA PHE A 232 -7.65 17.87 -0.34
C PHE A 232 -6.62 18.66 0.47
N ASP A 233 -6.87 19.96 0.67
CA ASP A 233 -6.12 20.88 1.56
C ASP A 233 -4.58 20.83 1.51
N LYS A 234 -4.00 20.25 0.43
CA LYS A 234 -2.57 19.92 0.25
C LYS A 234 -1.94 19.08 1.36
N SER A 235 -2.72 18.50 2.27
CA SER A 235 -2.21 17.60 3.32
C SER A 235 -2.79 16.19 3.24
N LEU A 236 -3.83 15.99 2.41
CA LEU A 236 -4.44 14.69 2.15
C LEU A 236 -4.58 14.45 0.65
N TYR A 237 -3.95 13.38 0.18
CA TYR A 237 -3.97 12.94 -1.20
C TYR A 237 -4.68 11.61 -1.34
N ILE A 238 -5.30 11.38 -2.49
CA ILE A 238 -5.78 10.06 -2.92
C ILE A 238 -5.01 9.70 -4.18
N MET A 239 -4.38 8.53 -4.19
CA MET A 239 -3.56 8.08 -5.30
C MET A 239 -3.92 6.65 -5.71
N GLN A 240 -3.91 6.40 -7.02
CA GLN A 240 -4.13 5.08 -7.60
C GLN A 240 -2.87 4.50 -8.22
N SER A 241 -2.93 3.21 -8.55
CA SER A 241 -1.90 2.50 -9.33
C SER A 241 -1.92 2.78 -10.83
N LYS A 242 -2.60 3.86 -11.27
CA LYS A 242 -2.70 4.22 -12.68
C LYS A 242 -1.44 4.96 -13.15
N GLY A 243 -0.73 4.38 -14.11
CA GLY A 243 0.52 4.91 -14.65
C GLY A 243 1.74 4.58 -13.78
N GLU A 244 2.84 5.28 -13.98
CA GLU A 244 4.09 5.04 -13.28
C GLU A 244 4.04 5.54 -11.83
N MET A 245 4.23 4.63 -10.87
CA MET A 245 4.07 4.91 -9.44
C MET A 245 5.08 5.95 -8.92
N VAL A 246 6.35 5.87 -9.34
CA VAL A 246 7.38 6.85 -8.96
C VAL A 246 7.00 8.26 -9.41
N LYS A 247 6.57 8.43 -10.67
CA LYS A 247 6.11 9.72 -11.19
C LYS A 247 4.88 10.24 -10.46
N ASN A 248 3.98 9.35 -10.04
CA ASN A 248 2.81 9.71 -9.27
C ASN A 248 3.19 10.23 -7.86
N PHE A 249 4.11 9.55 -7.16
CA PHE A 249 4.66 10.04 -5.89
C PHE A 249 5.39 11.38 -6.06
N GLN A 250 6.23 11.54 -7.11
CA GLN A 250 6.88 12.82 -7.43
C GLN A 250 5.87 13.95 -7.63
N LEU A 251 4.74 13.69 -8.31
CA LEU A 251 3.69 14.68 -8.50
C LEU A 251 3.09 15.12 -7.15
N VAL A 252 2.77 14.16 -6.29
CA VAL A 252 2.22 14.43 -4.95
C VAL A 252 3.21 15.21 -4.10
N PHE A 253 4.48 14.79 -4.06
CA PHE A 253 5.52 15.47 -3.26
C PHE A 253 5.78 16.89 -3.76
N ARG A 254 5.84 17.08 -5.09
CA ARG A 254 6.00 18.42 -5.67
C ARG A 254 4.81 19.33 -5.36
N ASP A 255 3.59 18.82 -5.44
CA ASP A 255 2.38 19.59 -5.09
C ASP A 255 2.38 20.01 -3.62
N PHE A 256 2.78 19.10 -2.72
CA PHE A 256 2.92 19.36 -1.29
C PHE A 256 4.01 20.40 -0.98
N LEU A 257 5.21 20.25 -1.55
CA LEU A 257 6.36 21.11 -1.25
C LEU A 257 6.27 22.51 -1.88
N ASN A 258 5.52 22.66 -2.98
CA ASN A 258 5.32 23.95 -3.64
C ASN A 258 4.16 24.77 -3.04
N GLY A 259 3.45 24.23 -2.06
CA GLY A 259 2.25 24.83 -1.47
C GLY A 259 2.46 25.47 -0.12
#